data_AF-A0A425VVD6-F1
#
_entry.id   AF-A0A425VVD6-F1
#
_cell.length_a   1.000
_cell.length_b   1.000
_cell.length_c   1.000
_cell.angle_alpha   90.00
_cell.angle_beta   90.00
_cell.angle_gamma   90.00
#
_symmetry.space_group_name_H-M   'P 1'
#
loop_
_entity.id
_entity.type
_entity.pdbx_description
1 polymer ?
#
loop_
_entity_poly.entity_id
_entity_poly.type
_entity_poly.pdbx_seq_one_letter_code
_entity_poly.pdbx_strand_id
1 'polypeptide(L)'
;MFNIVLYAPEIPANTGNIGRTCVLTGSRLHLVEPIGFSLDSRMLLRAGLGYWPNLDVQTYASWEDFLARNGLALPANADRLHLLTKKARRTYVEATYRDGDYLVFGSESTGIPEALLASLPARCERIPMLPDAASLRNRDAWAAHERALGDAAASSAGRGHNGAGTKADAAGEGARTSPPASAPEGAASPLAAQDICGNFVDPDGWRISALNLSNSVAIVLYEALRQTGFCGMGADAGGRGRA
;
A
#
# COMPACT_ATOMS: atom_id res chain seq x y z
N MET A 1 7.12 -9.05 21.20
CA MET A 1 7.45 -9.48 19.84
C MET A 1 6.35 -9.02 18.88
N PHE A 2 6.70 -8.45 17.73
CA PHE A 2 5.72 -8.05 16.70
C PHE A 2 5.51 -9.14 15.65
N ASN A 3 4.36 -9.10 14.98
CA ASN A 3 4.00 -10.00 13.91
C ASN A 3 3.84 -9.22 12.60
N ILE A 4 4.66 -9.52 11.60
CA ILE A 4 4.60 -8.91 10.27
C ILE A 4 3.77 -9.80 9.36
N VAL A 5 2.68 -9.27 8.80
CA VAL A 5 1.77 -10.03 7.94
C VAL A 5 1.83 -9.48 6.53
N LEU A 6 2.24 -10.31 5.57
CA LEU A 6 2.21 -9.99 4.15
C LEU A 6 1.03 -10.71 3.51
N TYR A 7 0.05 -9.94 3.05
CA TYR A 7 -1.10 -10.43 2.32
C TYR A 7 -0.78 -10.52 0.83
N ALA A 8 -0.83 -11.73 0.29
CA ALA A 8 -0.57 -12.05 -1.10
C ALA A 8 0.72 -11.44 -1.67
N PRO A 9 1.91 -11.65 -1.04
CA PRO A 9 3.14 -11.02 -1.48
C PRO A 9 3.59 -11.53 -2.85
N GLU A 10 4.01 -10.62 -3.73
CA GLU A 10 4.30 -10.94 -5.13
C GLU A 10 5.81 -10.95 -5.42
N ILE A 11 6.59 -10.13 -4.73
CA ILE A 11 8.01 -9.94 -5.06
C ILE A 11 8.93 -10.64 -4.04
N PRO A 12 9.72 -11.64 -4.46
CA PRO A 12 10.58 -12.42 -3.56
C PRO A 12 11.64 -11.57 -2.87
N ALA A 13 12.20 -10.58 -3.58
CA ALA A 13 13.24 -9.70 -3.02
C ALA A 13 12.72 -8.86 -1.83
N ASN A 14 11.48 -8.34 -1.92
CA ASN A 14 10.87 -7.60 -0.82
C ASN A 14 10.63 -8.50 0.38
N THR A 15 10.01 -9.65 0.17
CA THR A 15 9.73 -10.63 1.23
C THR A 15 11.03 -11.10 1.89
N GLY A 16 12.08 -11.28 1.10
CA GLY A 16 13.43 -11.50 1.58
C GLY A 16 13.88 -10.41 2.54
N ASN A 17 14.02 -9.17 2.07
CA ASN A 17 14.45 -8.04 2.90
C ASN A 17 13.62 -7.87 4.19
N ILE A 18 12.31 -8.12 4.12
CA ILE A 18 11.39 -8.13 5.27
C ILE A 18 11.76 -9.25 6.24
N GLY A 19 11.98 -10.47 5.76
CA GLY A 19 12.46 -11.58 6.57
C GLY A 19 13.79 -11.25 7.28
N ARG A 20 14.73 -10.57 6.62
CA ARG A 20 15.99 -10.13 7.27
C ARG A 20 15.70 -9.18 8.41
N THR A 21 14.78 -8.24 8.21
CA THR A 21 14.33 -7.29 9.23
C THR A 21 13.66 -8.02 10.40
N CYS A 22 12.85 -9.04 10.13
CA CYS A 22 12.21 -9.87 11.15
C CYS A 22 13.25 -10.58 12.03
N VAL A 23 14.27 -11.20 11.43
CA VAL A 23 15.39 -11.83 12.18
C VAL A 23 16.09 -10.81 13.09
N LEU A 24 16.41 -9.62 12.57
CA LEU A 24 17.14 -8.60 13.33
C LEU A 24 16.33 -7.97 14.46
N THR A 25 15.00 -7.99 14.35
CA THR A 25 14.08 -7.40 15.34
C THR A 25 13.45 -8.44 16.25
N GLY A 26 13.69 -9.72 16.01
CA GLY A 26 13.02 -10.82 16.69
C GLY A 26 11.52 -10.90 16.37
N SER A 27 11.05 -10.31 15.27
CA SER A 27 9.64 -10.34 14.86
C SER A 27 9.33 -11.64 14.09
N ARG A 28 8.07 -12.08 14.13
CA ARG A 28 7.58 -13.22 13.32
C ARG A 28 7.07 -12.73 11.97
N LEU A 29 7.30 -13.52 10.92
CA LEU A 29 6.76 -13.28 9.58
C LEU A 29 5.58 -14.20 9.28
N HIS A 30 4.50 -13.65 8.75
CA HIS A 30 3.29 -14.34 8.33
C HIS A 30 3.05 -14.05 6.85
N LEU A 31 2.87 -15.09 6.04
CA LEU A 31 2.61 -14.99 4.60
C LEU A 31 1.21 -15.55 4.32
N VAL A 32 0.30 -14.70 3.86
CA VAL A 32 -1.06 -15.11 3.47
C VAL A 32 -1.11 -15.28 1.96
N GLU A 33 -1.60 -16.42 1.50
CA GLU A 33 -1.72 -16.75 0.08
C GLU A 33 -2.73 -15.87 -0.68
N PRO A 34 -2.60 -15.73 -2.01
CA PRO A 34 -1.61 -16.39 -2.88
C PRO A 34 -0.21 -15.72 -2.85
N ILE A 35 0.84 -16.52 -2.73
CA ILE A 35 2.24 -16.03 -2.83
C ILE A 35 2.68 -16.07 -4.30
N GLY A 36 3.13 -14.93 -4.83
CA GLY A 36 3.53 -14.78 -6.23
C GLY A 36 4.88 -15.39 -6.61
N PHE A 37 5.54 -16.12 -5.70
CA PHE A 37 6.85 -16.73 -5.90
C PHE A 37 6.99 -18.03 -5.09
N SER A 38 7.97 -18.87 -5.45
CA SER A 38 8.26 -20.09 -4.72
C SER A 38 9.17 -19.83 -3.51
N LEU A 39 8.84 -20.47 -2.38
CA LEU A 39 9.63 -20.50 -1.15
C LEU A 39 10.67 -21.63 -1.14
N ASP A 40 10.99 -22.24 -2.28
CA ASP A 40 11.98 -23.29 -2.37
C ASP A 40 13.38 -22.80 -1.97
N SER A 41 14.10 -23.58 -1.16
CA SER A 41 15.42 -23.24 -0.60
C SER A 41 16.45 -22.80 -1.65
N ARG A 42 16.38 -23.33 -2.88
CA ARG A 42 17.27 -22.91 -3.99
C ARG A 42 16.99 -21.49 -4.48
N MET A 43 15.72 -21.08 -4.53
CA MET A 43 15.33 -19.71 -4.90
C MET A 43 15.63 -18.74 -3.77
N LEU A 44 15.37 -19.15 -2.53
CA LEU A 44 15.70 -18.36 -1.34
C LEU A 44 17.22 -18.11 -1.23
N LEU A 45 18.05 -19.14 -1.44
CA LEU A 45 19.52 -18.98 -1.45
C LEU A 45 20.00 -18.05 -2.57
N ARG A 46 19.45 -18.17 -3.79
CA ARG A 46 19.76 -17.26 -4.91
C ARG A 46 19.36 -15.81 -4.66
N ALA A 47 18.29 -15.59 -3.89
CA ALA A 47 17.84 -14.27 -3.48
C ALA A 47 18.65 -13.70 -2.29
N GLY A 48 19.72 -14.37 -1.85
CA GLY A 48 20.56 -13.91 -0.74
C GLY A 48 19.90 -14.09 0.63
N LEU A 49 19.00 -15.08 0.75
CA LEU A 49 18.20 -15.35 1.95
C LEU A 49 18.76 -16.53 2.75
N GLY A 50 20.08 -16.60 2.93
CA GLY A 50 20.74 -17.68 3.68
C GLY A 50 20.30 -17.80 5.15
N TYR A 51 19.67 -16.75 5.71
CA TYR A 51 19.11 -16.76 7.06
C TYR A 51 17.69 -17.35 7.13
N TRP A 52 17.03 -17.63 6.00
CA TRP A 52 15.64 -18.07 5.98
C TRP A 52 15.34 -19.29 6.87
N PRO A 53 16.24 -20.29 7.02
CA PRO A 53 16.02 -21.38 7.98
C PRO A 53 15.93 -20.94 9.45
N ASN A 54 16.46 -19.76 9.79
CA ASN A 54 16.39 -19.16 11.13
C ASN A 54 15.24 -18.16 11.26
N LEU A 55 14.49 -17.91 10.19
CA LEU A 55 13.35 -17.01 10.20
C LEU A 55 12.14 -17.75 10.77
N ASP A 56 11.53 -17.19 11.80
CA ASP A 56 10.20 -17.62 12.25
C ASP A 56 9.16 -17.14 11.24
N VAL A 57 8.82 -18.00 10.28
CA VAL A 57 7.87 -17.74 9.20
C VAL A 57 6.76 -18.79 9.16
N GLN A 58 5.52 -18.32 8.97
CA GLN A 58 4.35 -19.18 8.76
C GLN A 58 3.57 -18.78 7.52
N THR A 59 3.03 -19.77 6.81
CA THR A 59 2.14 -19.59 5.65
C THR A 59 0.69 -19.95 6.00
N TYR A 60 -0.24 -19.25 5.35
CA TYR A 60 -1.69 -19.39 5.54
C TYR A 60 -2.41 -19.44 4.20
N ALA A 61 -3.38 -20.34 4.07
CA ALA A 61 -4.12 -20.53 2.82
C ALA A 61 -5.06 -19.36 2.49
N SER A 62 -5.53 -18.63 3.51
CA SER A 62 -6.37 -17.45 3.35
C SER A 62 -6.26 -16.53 4.56
N TRP A 63 -6.91 -15.35 4.46
CA TRP A 63 -7.03 -14.42 5.58
C TRP A 63 -7.74 -15.03 6.78
N GLU A 64 -8.80 -15.80 6.53
CA GLU A 64 -9.58 -16.50 7.55
C GLU A 64 -8.74 -17.57 8.25
N ASP A 65 -7.93 -18.33 7.51
CA ASP A 65 -6.98 -19.30 8.08
C ASP A 65 -5.95 -18.59 8.97
N PHE A 66 -5.42 -17.46 8.51
CA PHE A 66 -4.53 -16.61 9.31
C PHE A 66 -5.19 -16.16 10.61
N LEU A 67 -6.41 -15.62 10.57
CA LEU A 67 -7.12 -15.16 11.75
C LEU A 67 -7.40 -16.31 12.73
N ALA A 68 -7.88 -17.45 12.23
CA ALA A 68 -8.22 -18.62 13.05
C ALA A 68 -6.99 -19.19 13.77
N ARG A 69 -5.88 -19.38 13.05
CA ARG A 69 -4.65 -19.99 13.60
C ARG A 69 -3.89 -19.08 14.56
N ASN A 70 -4.16 -17.78 14.54
CA ASN A 70 -3.55 -16.79 15.43
C ASN A 70 -4.50 -16.30 16.54
N GLY A 71 -5.71 -16.86 16.66
CA GLY A 71 -6.66 -16.45 17.70
C GLY A 71 -7.22 -15.03 17.53
N LEU A 72 -7.21 -14.52 16.30
CA LEU A 72 -7.60 -13.14 15.96
C LEU A 72 -9.07 -13.04 15.54
N ALA A 73 -9.97 -13.73 16.25
CA ALA A 73 -11.40 -13.68 15.95
C ALA A 73 -11.89 -12.21 15.95
N LEU A 74 -12.53 -11.80 14.86
CA LEU A 74 -13.07 -10.46 14.67
C LEU A 74 -14.55 -10.40 15.08
N PRO A 75 -15.03 -9.27 15.66
CA PRO A 75 -14.30 -8.02 15.87
C PRO A 75 -13.49 -7.97 17.19
N ALA A 76 -13.57 -9.01 18.03
CA ALA A 76 -13.02 -8.98 19.39
C ALA A 76 -11.53 -8.62 19.48
N ASN A 77 -10.72 -9.03 18.49
CA ASN A 77 -9.28 -8.76 18.44
C ASN A 77 -8.87 -7.77 17.35
N ALA A 78 -9.83 -6.99 16.83
CA ALA A 78 -9.56 -5.96 15.82
C ALA A 78 -8.52 -4.93 16.29
N ASP A 79 -8.44 -4.69 17.60
CA ASP A 79 -7.51 -3.72 18.19
C ASP A 79 -6.05 -4.17 18.22
N ARG A 80 -5.76 -5.41 17.79
CA ARG A 80 -4.42 -5.97 17.61
C ARG A 80 -3.90 -5.87 16.18
N LEU A 81 -4.78 -5.55 15.22
CA LEU A 81 -4.43 -5.44 13.81
C LEU A 81 -4.13 -3.99 13.43
N HIS A 82 -3.10 -3.77 12.63
CA HIS A 82 -2.78 -2.48 12.02
C HIS A 82 -2.68 -2.69 10.51
N LEU A 83 -3.60 -2.10 9.74
CA LEU A 83 -3.74 -2.33 8.31
C LEU A 83 -3.06 -1.19 7.55
N LEU A 84 -1.88 -1.44 6.97
CA LEU A 84 -1.08 -0.41 6.34
C LEU A 84 -1.54 -0.20 4.90
N THR A 85 -2.08 0.99 4.62
CA THR A 85 -2.63 1.35 3.31
C THR A 85 -2.42 2.84 3.03
N LYS A 86 -2.22 3.20 1.76
CA LYS A 86 -2.17 4.61 1.32
C LYS A 86 -3.50 5.34 1.50
N LYS A 87 -4.59 4.58 1.66
CA LYS A 87 -5.95 5.07 1.83
C LYS A 87 -6.27 5.39 3.29
N ALA A 88 -5.39 5.28 4.27
CA ALA A 88 -5.79 5.56 5.65
C ALA A 88 -5.80 7.07 5.97
N ARG A 89 -6.72 7.52 6.82
CA ARG A 89 -6.72 8.90 7.35
C ARG A 89 -5.72 9.10 8.49
N ARG A 90 -5.51 8.07 9.30
CA ARG A 90 -4.54 8.03 10.39
C ARG A 90 -3.15 7.70 9.86
N THR A 91 -2.13 8.33 10.41
CA THR A 91 -0.73 8.02 10.11
C THR A 91 -0.18 6.97 11.07
N TYR A 92 0.85 6.24 10.64
CA TYR A 92 1.50 5.22 11.48
C TYR A 92 2.12 5.80 12.78
N VAL A 93 2.45 7.09 12.83
CA VAL A 93 3.00 7.74 14.04
C VAL A 93 1.90 8.05 15.06
N GLU A 94 0.67 8.29 14.60
CA GLU A 94 -0.50 8.47 15.47
C GLU A 94 -1.01 7.12 16.02
N ALA A 95 -0.42 6.01 15.56
CA ALA A 95 -0.68 4.67 16.06
C ALA A 95 -0.19 4.48 17.49
N THR A 96 -0.90 3.63 18.24
CA THR A 96 -0.42 3.13 19.52
C THR A 96 -0.19 1.64 19.34
N TYR A 97 1.09 1.26 19.34
CA TYR A 97 1.51 -0.12 19.18
C TYR A 97 1.72 -0.78 20.54
N ARG A 98 1.39 -2.07 20.61
CA ARG A 98 1.57 -2.91 21.79
C ARG A 98 2.35 -4.15 21.40
N ASP A 99 3.04 -4.72 22.39
CA ASP A 99 3.69 -6.00 22.21
C ASP A 99 2.67 -7.07 21.77
N GLY A 100 3.03 -7.86 20.76
CA GLY A 100 2.17 -8.88 20.17
C GLY A 100 1.28 -8.40 19.02
N ASP A 101 1.25 -7.11 18.69
CA ASP A 101 0.40 -6.60 17.62
C ASP A 101 0.84 -7.09 16.22
N TYR A 102 -0.11 -7.06 15.28
CA TYR A 102 0.03 -7.53 13.91
C TYR A 102 0.04 -6.34 12.95
N LEU A 103 1.17 -6.17 12.25
CA LEU A 103 1.36 -5.15 11.23
C LEU A 103 1.10 -5.77 9.86
N VAL A 104 -0.03 -5.42 9.25
CA VAL A 104 -0.56 -6.05 8.04
C VAL A 104 -0.27 -5.18 6.82
N PHE A 105 0.38 -5.77 5.82
CA PHE A 105 0.72 -5.13 4.56
C PHE A 105 0.15 -5.93 3.40
N GLY A 106 -0.32 -5.24 2.38
CA GLY A 106 -0.87 -5.84 1.17
C GLY A 106 0.17 -6.19 0.12
N SER A 107 -0.31 -6.71 -1.02
CA SER A 107 0.55 -7.00 -2.16
C SER A 107 1.14 -5.72 -2.74
N GLU A 108 2.27 -5.83 -3.42
CA GLU A 108 2.93 -4.68 -4.04
C GLU A 108 2.07 -3.98 -5.10
N SER A 109 1.30 -4.75 -5.87
CA SER A 109 0.50 -4.24 -6.97
C SER A 109 -0.83 -3.63 -6.51
N THR A 110 -1.56 -4.33 -5.64
CA THR A 110 -2.95 -3.97 -5.30
C THR A 110 -3.14 -3.52 -3.85
N GLY A 111 -2.17 -3.77 -2.98
CA GLY A 111 -2.29 -3.51 -1.55
C GLY A 111 -3.25 -4.48 -0.86
N ILE A 112 -3.89 -4.02 0.21
CA ILE A 112 -4.84 -4.82 0.99
C ILE A 112 -6.21 -4.77 0.29
N PRO A 113 -6.94 -5.90 0.18
CA PRO A 113 -8.28 -5.91 -0.41
C PRO A 113 -9.21 -4.86 0.20
N GLU A 114 -9.98 -4.16 -0.62
CA GLU A 114 -10.84 -3.06 -0.17
C GLU A 114 -11.89 -3.53 0.85
N ALA A 115 -12.45 -4.72 0.65
CA ALA A 115 -13.39 -5.32 1.60
C ALA A 115 -12.78 -5.51 3.00
N LEU A 116 -11.49 -5.86 3.07
CA LEU A 116 -10.79 -6.00 4.35
C LEU A 116 -10.55 -4.63 4.99
N LEU A 117 -10.10 -3.64 4.23
CA LEU A 117 -9.96 -2.26 4.73
C LEU A 117 -11.30 -1.70 5.25
N ALA A 118 -12.39 -1.95 4.52
CA ALA A 118 -13.74 -1.51 4.86
C ALA A 118 -14.28 -2.16 6.14
N SER A 119 -13.83 -3.38 6.46
CA SER A 119 -14.26 -4.07 7.68
C SER A 119 -13.55 -3.56 8.94
N LEU A 120 -12.39 -2.91 8.80
CA LEU A 120 -11.58 -2.40 9.91
C LEU A 120 -11.02 -0.97 9.64
N PRO A 121 -11.86 0.02 9.29
CA PRO A 121 -11.39 1.33 8.83
C PRO A 121 -10.63 2.09 9.93
N ALA A 122 -11.03 1.93 11.19
CA ALA A 122 -10.37 2.55 12.35
C ALA A 122 -8.97 1.98 12.63
N ARG A 123 -8.62 0.84 12.01
CA ARG A 123 -7.32 0.17 12.13
C ARG A 123 -6.43 0.41 10.92
N CYS A 124 -6.90 1.17 9.94
CA CYS A 124 -6.12 1.53 8.77
C CYS A 124 -5.15 2.66 9.09
N GLU A 125 -3.90 2.53 8.64
CA GLU A 125 -2.80 3.47 8.89
C GLU A 125 -2.00 3.72 7.61
N ARG A 126 -1.48 4.95 7.42
CA ARG A 126 -0.64 5.31 6.27
C ARG A 126 0.73 5.83 6.67
N ILE A 127 1.69 5.69 5.76
CA ILE A 127 2.92 6.46 5.77
C ILE A 127 2.69 7.75 4.97
N PRO A 128 2.89 8.95 5.55
CA PRO A 128 2.80 10.20 4.81
C PRO A 128 3.80 10.24 3.63
N MET A 129 3.33 10.65 2.46
CA MET A 129 4.14 10.82 1.26
C MET A 129 3.81 12.17 0.62
N LEU A 130 4.82 12.83 0.05
CA LEU A 130 4.60 14.04 -0.74
C LEU A 130 3.85 13.67 -2.03
N PRO A 131 2.92 14.52 -2.51
CA PRO A 131 2.32 14.34 -3.83
C PRO A 131 3.37 14.53 -4.93
N ASP A 132 3.13 13.98 -6.12
CA ASP A 132 4.04 14.06 -7.27
C ASP A 132 4.36 15.51 -7.65
N ALA A 133 3.35 16.36 -7.60
CA ALA A 133 3.48 17.79 -7.84
C ALA A 133 4.46 18.48 -6.86
N ALA A 134 4.79 17.87 -5.72
CA ALA A 134 5.79 18.39 -4.78
C ALA A 134 7.12 17.61 -4.84
N SER A 135 7.09 16.31 -5.13
CA SER A 135 8.26 15.42 -5.07
C SER A 135 9.05 15.34 -6.38
N LEU A 136 8.39 15.43 -7.53
CA LEU A 136 9.03 15.27 -8.85
C LEU A 136 9.65 16.57 -9.35
N ARG A 137 10.89 16.48 -9.86
CA ARG A 137 11.59 17.58 -10.52
C ARG A 137 11.00 17.90 -11.90
N ASN A 138 10.58 16.88 -12.64
CA ASN A 138 9.96 16.96 -13.96
C ASN A 138 8.43 16.80 -13.89
N ARG A 139 7.81 17.31 -12.82
CA ARG A 139 6.37 17.14 -12.51
C ARG A 139 5.45 17.45 -13.68
N ASP A 140 5.75 18.46 -14.48
CA ASP A 140 4.88 18.89 -15.59
C ASP A 140 4.87 17.85 -16.73
N ALA A 141 6.04 17.30 -17.06
CA ALA A 141 6.19 16.25 -18.06
C ALA A 141 5.53 14.94 -17.61
N TRP A 142 5.67 14.60 -16.32
CA TRP A 142 5.02 13.44 -15.72
C TRP A 142 3.49 13.56 -15.75
N ALA A 143 2.94 14.71 -15.33
CA ALA A 143 1.52 14.99 -15.36
C ALA A 143 0.93 15.01 -16.78
N ALA A 144 1.71 15.39 -17.79
CA ALA A 144 1.30 15.29 -19.19
C ALA A 144 1.26 13.84 -19.69
N HIS A 145 2.25 13.02 -19.31
CA HIS A 145 2.32 11.61 -19.68
C HIS A 145 1.15 10.80 -19.09
N GLU A 146 0.87 10.98 -17.81
CA GLU A 146 -0.23 10.28 -17.12
C GLU A 146 -1.60 10.67 -17.69
N ARG A 147 -1.85 11.96 -17.96
CA ARG A 147 -3.10 12.40 -18.63
C ARG A 147 -3.28 11.71 -19.98
N ALA A 148 -2.23 11.61 -20.78
CA ALA A 148 -2.29 10.92 -22.06
C ALA A 148 -2.61 9.42 -21.92
N LEU A 149 -2.08 8.74 -20.89
CA LEU A 149 -2.43 7.35 -20.57
C LEU A 149 -3.89 7.21 -20.11
N GLY A 150 -4.36 8.12 -19.25
CA GLY A 150 -5.74 8.15 -18.77
C GLY A 150 -6.76 8.36 -19.89
N ASP A 151 -6.51 9.33 -20.78
CA ASP A 151 -7.37 9.60 -21.94
C ASP A 151 -7.39 8.43 -22.93
N ALA A 152 -6.25 7.74 -23.12
CA ALA A 152 -6.17 6.54 -23.93
C ALA A 152 -6.96 5.36 -23.32
N ALA A 153 -6.89 5.17 -22.00
CA ALA A 153 -7.66 4.17 -21.28
C ALA A 153 -9.18 4.45 -21.36
N ALA A 154 -9.61 5.70 -21.17
CA ALA A 154 -11.02 6.10 -21.32
C ALA A 154 -11.52 5.92 -22.77
N SER A 155 -10.70 6.25 -23.77
CA SER A 155 -11.02 6.09 -25.19
C SER A 155 -11.11 4.62 -25.65
N SER A 156 -10.43 3.71 -24.96
CA SER A 156 -10.49 2.26 -25.23
C SER A 156 -11.66 1.57 -24.51
N ALA A 157 -12.02 2.01 -23.31
CA ALA A 157 -13.22 1.54 -22.60
C ALA A 157 -14.53 1.91 -23.33
N GLY A 158 -14.54 3.01 -24.09
CA GLY A 158 -15.69 3.43 -24.90
C GLY A 158 -15.95 2.62 -26.18
N ARG A 159 -15.06 1.69 -26.58
CA ARG A 159 -15.23 0.89 -27.83
C ARG A 159 -15.83 -0.50 -27.59
N GLY A 160 -16.44 -0.73 -26.43
CA GLY A 160 -16.87 -2.04 -25.95
C GLY A 160 -18.38 -2.30 -25.90
N HIS A 161 -19.26 -1.55 -26.57
CA HIS A 161 -20.64 -2.03 -26.85
C HIS A 161 -21.31 -1.10 -27.86
N ASN A 162 -21.56 -1.58 -29.09
CA ASN A 162 -22.66 -1.12 -29.94
C ASN A 162 -22.77 -2.07 -31.14
N GLY A 163 -23.57 -3.11 -30.97
CA GLY A 163 -24.05 -3.95 -32.06
C GLY A 163 -25.40 -3.47 -32.58
N ALA A 164 -25.39 -3.05 -33.86
CA ALA A 164 -26.49 -3.03 -34.83
C ALA A 164 -27.60 -1.95 -34.76
N GLY A 165 -27.69 -1.15 -35.85
CA GLY A 165 -28.90 -0.42 -36.23
C GLY A 165 -28.69 0.78 -37.16
N THR A 166 -28.58 0.53 -38.47
CA THR A 166 -28.71 1.42 -39.66
C THR A 166 -29.57 2.70 -39.51
N LYS A 167 -29.38 3.83 -40.21
CA LYS A 167 -29.16 4.09 -41.65
C LYS A 167 -28.84 5.61 -41.87
N ALA A 168 -28.32 5.92 -43.06
CA ALA A 168 -27.73 7.19 -43.53
C ALA A 168 -28.68 8.40 -43.67
N ASP A 169 -28.11 9.63 -43.70
CA ASP A 169 -28.08 10.49 -44.90
C ASP A 169 -27.22 11.75 -44.70
N ALA A 170 -26.79 12.32 -45.83
CA ALA A 170 -25.58 13.13 -46.02
C ALA A 170 -25.77 14.67 -45.99
N ALA A 171 -24.61 15.34 -45.97
CA ALA A 171 -24.24 16.61 -46.65
C ALA A 171 -23.87 17.81 -45.75
N GLY A 172 -22.72 18.45 -46.08
CA GLY A 172 -22.45 19.85 -45.75
C GLY A 172 -21.02 20.17 -45.31
N GLU A 173 -20.18 20.59 -46.25
CA GLU A 173 -18.81 21.12 -46.06
C GLU A 173 -18.76 22.43 -45.24
N GLY A 174 -17.57 22.74 -44.71
CA GLY A 174 -17.06 24.12 -44.70
C GLY A 174 -16.69 24.71 -43.34
N ALA A 175 -15.42 24.58 -42.98
CA ALA A 175 -14.78 25.15 -41.79
C ALA A 175 -14.81 26.70 -41.73
N ARG A 176 -14.88 27.25 -40.51
CA ARG A 176 -14.04 28.36 -40.05
C ARG A 176 -14.07 28.55 -38.53
N THR A 177 -12.92 28.98 -38.05
CA THR A 177 -12.37 29.00 -36.68
C THR A 177 -12.89 30.14 -35.79
N SER A 178 -13.02 29.87 -34.49
CA SER A 178 -12.80 30.87 -33.40
C SER A 178 -12.52 30.14 -32.09
N PRO A 179 -11.53 30.56 -31.28
CA PRO A 179 -11.22 29.91 -30.01
C PRO A 179 -12.19 30.39 -28.92
N PRO A 180 -12.79 29.54 -28.09
CA PRO A 180 -13.49 30.03 -26.92
C PRO A 180 -12.51 30.35 -25.79
N ALA A 181 -12.49 31.65 -25.49
CA ALA A 181 -12.22 32.34 -24.23
C ALA A 181 -11.58 31.54 -23.06
N SER A 182 -10.52 32.13 -22.51
CA SER A 182 -9.98 31.87 -21.18
C SER A 182 -11.11 31.68 -20.13
N ALA A 183 -11.15 30.50 -19.52
CA ALA A 183 -12.06 30.21 -18.41
C ALA A 183 -11.76 31.13 -17.20
N PRO A 184 -12.80 31.55 -16.45
CA PRO A 184 -12.64 32.47 -15.33
C PRO A 184 -11.93 31.78 -14.16
N GLU A 185 -11.00 32.50 -13.52
CA GLU A 185 -10.46 32.14 -12.22
C GLU A 185 -11.62 32.08 -11.20
N GLY A 186 -11.89 30.91 -10.64
CA GLY A 186 -12.93 30.74 -9.60
C GLY A 186 -13.89 29.55 -9.77
N ALA A 187 -13.60 28.57 -10.62
CA ALA A 187 -14.41 27.36 -10.70
C ALA A 187 -14.26 26.51 -9.41
N ALA A 188 -15.39 26.27 -8.74
CA ALA A 188 -15.48 25.46 -7.53
C ALA A 188 -14.78 24.10 -7.68
N SER A 189 -13.99 23.73 -6.67
CA SER A 189 -13.33 22.43 -6.54
C SER A 189 -14.29 21.29 -6.89
N PRO A 190 -13.89 20.30 -7.70
CA PRO A 190 -14.71 19.11 -7.90
C PRO A 190 -15.01 18.49 -6.53
N LEU A 191 -16.26 18.08 -6.30
CA LEU A 191 -16.70 17.40 -5.09
C LEU A 191 -15.76 16.22 -4.84
N ALA A 192 -14.90 16.32 -3.83
CA ALA A 192 -13.96 15.27 -3.50
C ALA A 192 -14.76 14.00 -3.09
N ALA A 193 -14.64 12.94 -3.89
CA ALA A 193 -15.21 11.64 -3.55
C ALA A 193 -14.47 11.07 -2.33
N GLN A 194 -15.17 10.38 -1.43
CA GLN A 194 -14.52 9.71 -0.31
C GLN A 194 -14.06 8.30 -0.69
N ASP A 195 -12.83 7.91 -0.30
CA ASP A 195 -12.36 6.53 -0.44
C ASP A 195 -12.96 5.59 0.63
N ILE A 196 -12.63 4.30 0.55
CA ILE A 196 -13.12 3.25 1.46
C ILE A 196 -12.74 3.45 2.94
N CYS A 197 -11.76 4.32 3.21
CA CYS A 197 -11.32 4.68 4.55
C CYS A 197 -11.78 6.09 4.95
N GLY A 198 -12.61 6.74 4.13
CA GLY A 198 -13.22 8.04 4.40
C GLY A 198 -12.32 9.24 4.11
N ASN A 199 -11.24 9.10 3.34
CA ASN A 199 -10.49 10.29 2.88
C ASN A 199 -11.15 10.92 1.68
N PHE A 200 -11.12 12.24 1.61
CA PHE A 200 -11.36 12.97 0.37
C PHE A 200 -10.27 12.68 -0.65
N VAL A 201 -10.67 12.19 -1.82
CA VAL A 201 -9.81 11.89 -2.96
C VAL A 201 -9.96 13.00 -3.98
N ASP A 202 -8.82 13.56 -4.37
CA ASP A 202 -8.71 14.34 -5.59
C ASP A 202 -8.49 13.35 -6.76
N PRO A 203 -9.49 13.19 -7.65
CA PRO A 203 -9.38 12.25 -8.78
C PRO A 203 -8.24 12.61 -9.74
N ASP A 204 -7.79 13.87 -9.75
CA ASP A 204 -6.72 14.36 -10.64
C ASP A 204 -5.34 14.32 -9.95
N GLY A 205 -5.27 13.81 -8.71
CA GLY A 205 -4.05 13.68 -7.93
C GLY A 205 -3.20 12.47 -8.33
N TRP A 206 -2.42 12.59 -9.40
CA TRP A 206 -1.45 11.57 -9.84
C TRP A 206 -0.34 11.39 -8.79
N ARG A 207 -0.01 10.13 -8.46
CA ARG A 207 0.94 9.80 -7.39
C ARG A 207 1.84 8.63 -7.80
N ILE A 208 3.15 8.78 -7.63
CA ILE A 208 4.06 7.71 -7.23
C ILE A 208 3.32 6.91 -6.16
N SER A 209 2.94 5.70 -6.55
CA SER A 209 1.71 5.11 -6.03
C SER A 209 1.86 4.50 -4.65
N ALA A 210 3.10 4.18 -4.25
CA ALA A 210 3.47 3.66 -2.94
C ALA A 210 5.00 3.68 -2.72
N LEU A 211 5.41 3.63 -1.46
CA LEU A 211 6.77 3.24 -1.08
C LEU A 211 7.01 1.75 -1.39
N ASN A 212 8.27 1.36 -1.56
CA ASN A 212 8.64 -0.05 -1.61
C ASN A 212 8.13 -0.78 -0.34
N LEU A 213 7.59 -1.98 -0.51
CA LEU A 213 6.98 -2.75 0.57
C LEU A 213 7.95 -3.02 1.73
N SER A 214 9.18 -3.42 1.44
CA SER A 214 10.19 -3.70 2.49
C SER A 214 10.60 -2.45 3.27
N ASN A 215 10.67 -1.30 2.61
CA ASN A 215 10.90 -0.01 3.28
C ASN A 215 9.72 0.37 4.18
N SER A 216 8.49 0.16 3.70
CA SER A 216 7.28 0.46 4.46
C SER A 216 7.20 -0.37 5.74
N VAL A 217 7.50 -1.68 5.64
CA VAL A 217 7.59 -2.57 6.80
C VAL A 217 8.63 -2.09 7.80
N ALA A 218 9.84 -1.76 7.34
CA ALA A 218 10.89 -1.29 8.22
C ALA A 218 10.50 0.00 8.96
N ILE A 219 9.93 0.98 8.26
CA ILE A 219 9.49 2.26 8.87
C ILE A 219 8.48 2.02 9.99
N VAL A 220 7.43 1.25 9.72
CA VAL A 220 6.33 1.04 10.67
C VAL A 220 6.78 0.15 11.83
N LEU A 221 7.53 -0.91 11.54
CA LEU A 221 8.05 -1.81 12.59
C LEU A 221 9.01 -1.08 13.52
N TYR A 222 9.94 -0.27 13.02
CA TYR A 222 10.86 0.47 13.88
C TYR A 222 10.16 1.55 14.72
N GLU A 223 9.07 2.14 14.23
CA GLU A 223 8.22 3.01 15.05
C GLU A 223 7.50 2.24 16.15
N ALA A 224 6.92 1.08 15.83
CA ALA A 224 6.28 0.21 16.81
C ALA A 224 7.27 -0.24 17.90
N LEU A 225 8.47 -0.67 17.50
CA LEU A 225 9.58 -1.03 18.38
C LEU A 225 10.04 0.14 19.27
N ARG A 226 10.10 1.35 18.72
CA ARG A 226 10.42 2.57 19.47
C ARG A 226 9.38 2.82 20.56
N GLN A 227 8.09 2.71 20.24
CA GLN A 227 7.00 2.91 21.20
C GLN A 227 7.01 1.85 22.32
N THR A 228 7.45 0.62 22.04
CA THR A 228 7.50 -0.47 23.02
C THR A 228 8.85 -0.65 23.70
N GLY A 229 9.80 0.27 23.52
CA GLY A 229 11.09 0.27 24.24
C GLY A 229 12.09 -0.79 23.76
N PHE A 230 12.20 -1.01 22.45
CA PHE A 230 13.19 -1.94 21.89
C PHE A 230 14.63 -1.56 22.27
N CYS A 231 15.46 -2.59 22.51
CA CYS A 231 16.82 -2.40 23.02
C CYS A 231 17.67 -1.57 22.04
N GLY A 232 18.46 -0.64 22.58
CA GLY A 232 19.33 0.24 21.79
C GLY A 232 18.65 1.43 21.11
N MET A 233 17.33 1.61 21.25
CA MET A 233 16.62 2.80 20.73
C MET A 233 16.44 3.93 21.76
N GLY A 234 16.74 3.69 23.05
CA GLY A 234 16.69 4.70 24.11
C GLY A 234 17.94 5.56 24.19
N ALA A 235 17.82 6.77 24.76
CA ALA A 235 18.94 7.70 24.97
C ALA A 235 20.01 7.18 25.97
N ASP A 236 19.69 6.15 26.76
CA ASP A 236 20.60 5.54 27.74
C ASP A 236 21.48 4.43 27.15
N ALA A 237 22.07 4.67 25.98
CA ALA A 237 23.16 3.84 25.46
C ALA A 237 24.51 4.12 26.15
N GLY A 238 24.53 4.97 27.18
CA GLY A 238 25.71 5.31 27.98
C GLY A 238 25.58 4.79 29.42
N GLY A 239 25.84 3.50 29.64
CA GLY A 239 25.73 2.97 31.00
C GLY A 239 25.87 1.47 31.19
N ARG A 240 26.72 0.79 30.41
CA ARG A 240 27.26 -0.51 30.85
C ARG A 240 28.73 -0.35 31.23
N GLY A 241 28.93 0.35 32.34
CA GLY A 241 30.06 0.13 33.21
C GLY A 241 29.64 -0.77 34.38
N ARG A 242 30.56 -1.67 34.75
CA ARG A 242 30.57 -2.57 35.93
C ARG A 242 29.76 -3.86 35.79
N ALA A 243 30.28 -5.03 36.15
CA ALA A 243 31.59 -5.46 36.64
C ALA A 243 31.76 -6.94 36.29
#